data_AF-A0A838E984-F1
#
_entry.id   AF-A0A838E984-F1
#
_cell.length_a   1.000
_cell.length_b   1.000
_cell.length_c   1.000
_cell.angle_alpha   90.00
_cell.angle_beta   90.00
_cell.angle_gamma   90.00
#
_symmetry.space_group_name_H-M   'P 1'
#
loop_
_entity.id
_entity.type
_entity.pdbx_description
1 polymer ?
#
loop_
_entity_poly.entity_id
_entity_poly.type
_entity_poly.pdbx_seq_one_letter_code
_entity_poly.pdbx_strand_id
1 'polypeptide(L)' 'MPVSYCSGCKRTFSSTSAFDLHRVGNFAHNQRRCLVSQEMSARGMMRNEKGQWTLPPTEEVAPWYVSLEKVVVEI' A
#
# COMPACT_ATOMS: atom_id res chain seq x y z
N MET A 1 13.58 -0.20 -3.40
CA MET A 1 12.21 -0.49 -3.88
C MET A 1 11.63 0.75 -4.54
N PRO A 2 11.01 0.62 -5.72
CA PRO A 2 10.28 1.72 -6.35
C PRO A 2 9.08 2.13 -5.50
N VAL A 3 8.82 3.43 -5.41
CA VAL A 3 7.75 4.01 -4.61
C VAL A 3 6.64 4.48 -5.55
N SER A 4 5.39 4.18 -5.23
CA SER A 4 4.26 4.65 -6.03
C SER A 4 3.86 6.05 -5.55
N TYR A 5 3.78 7.01 -6.46
CA TYR A 5 3.39 8.39 -6.16
C TYR A 5 2.07 8.73 -6.83
N CYS A 6 1.13 9.31 -6.08
CA CYS A 6 -0.14 9.77 -6.64
C CYS A 6 -0.10 11.28 -6.93
N SER A 7 -0.25 11.67 -8.20
CA SER A 7 -0.27 13.08 -8.62
C SER A 7 -1.47 13.87 -8.09
N GLY A 8 -2.60 13.20 -7.85
CA GLY A 8 -3.82 13.86 -7.35
C GLY A 8 -3.77 14.25 -5.87
N CYS A 9 -3.23 13.37 -5.03
CA CYS A 9 -3.17 13.59 -3.58
C CYS A 9 -1.75 13.87 -3.04
N LYS A 10 -0.73 13.83 -3.90
CA LYS A 10 0.69 14.10 -3.61
C LYS A 10 1.27 13.23 -2.48
N ARG A 11 0.76 12.01 -2.33
CA ARG A 11 1.21 11.04 -1.31
C ARG A 11 2.02 9.93 -1.95
N THR A 12 2.97 9.41 -1.19
CA THR A 12 3.85 8.29 -1.55
C THR A 12 3.41 7.01 -0.86
N PHE A 13 3.53 5.90 -1.58
CA PHE A 13 3.14 4.57 -1.15
C PHE A 13 4.32 3.61 -1.33
N SER A 14 4.50 2.70 -0.38
CA SER A 14 5.57 1.69 -0.41
C SER A 14 5.27 0.53 -1.37
N SER A 15 4.02 0.36 -1.80
CA SER A 15 3.59 -0.77 -2.64
C SER A 15 2.41 -0.39 -3.54
N THR A 16 2.25 -1.11 -4.65
CA THR A 16 1.11 -0.98 -5.57
C THR A 16 -0.21 -1.33 -4.88
N SER A 17 -0.25 -2.36 -4.05
CA SER A 17 -1.47 -2.74 -3.31
C SER A 17 -1.97 -1.62 -2.40
N ALA A 18 -1.06 -0.90 -1.72
CA ALA A 18 -1.41 0.27 -0.91
C ALA A 18 -1.91 1.42 -1.79
N PHE A 19 -1.35 1.55 -2.99
CA PHE A 19 -1.81 2.49 -3.98
C PHE A 19 -3.19 2.12 -4.55
N ASP A 20 -3.50 0.86 -4.83
CA ASP A 20 -4.83 0.49 -5.33
C ASP A 20 -5.90 0.73 -4.26
N LEU A 21 -5.59 0.44 -3.00
CA LEU A 21 -6.53 0.67 -1.89
C LEU A 21 -6.75 2.15 -1.55
N HIS A 22 -5.81 3.07 -1.87
CA HIS A 22 -6.03 4.50 -1.65
C HIS A 22 -7.05 5.10 -2.63
N ARG A 23 -7.30 4.43 -3.75
CA ARG A 23 -8.28 4.84 -4.75
C ARG A 23 -9.60 4.14 -4.47
N VAL A 24 -10.66 4.91 -4.35
CA VAL A 24 -12.01 4.39 -4.10
C VAL A 24 -13.00 5.01 -5.06
N GLY A 25 -14.17 4.37 -5.20
CA GLY A 25 -15.24 4.81 -6.07
C GLY A 25 -15.30 4.00 -7.38
N ASN A 26 -16.40 4.20 -8.10
CA ASN A 26 -16.70 3.42 -9.30
C ASN A 26 -16.02 4.03 -10.54
N PHE A 27 -15.41 3.18 -11.37
CA PHE A 27 -14.85 3.59 -12.67
C PHE A 27 -15.95 4.03 -13.64
N ALA A 28 -17.08 3.31 -13.68
CA ALA A 28 -18.15 3.52 -14.64
C ALA A 28 -18.83 4.90 -14.49
N HIS A 29 -18.83 5.46 -13.29
CA HIS A 29 -19.45 6.76 -13.00
C HIS A 29 -18.43 7.90 -12.81
N ASN A 30 -17.14 7.67 -13.10
CA ASN A 30 -16.07 8.62 -12.86
C ASN A 30 -16.03 9.17 -11.41
N GLN A 31 -16.46 8.36 -10.44
CA GLN A 31 -16.50 8.73 -9.01
C GLN A 31 -15.20 8.37 -8.29
N ARG A 32 -14.12 8.15 -9.05
CA ARG A 32 -12.83 7.77 -8.49
C ARG A 32 -12.26 8.93 -7.68
N ARG A 33 -12.19 8.76 -6.37
CA ARG A 33 -11.59 9.70 -5.42
C ARG A 33 -10.43 9.05 -4.68
N CYS A 34 -9.45 9.88 -4.32
CA CYS A 34 -8.41 9.47 -3.37
C CYS A 34 -8.98 9.53 -1.96
N LEU A 35 -8.66 8.53 -1.14
CA LEU A 35 -8.95 8.58 0.29
C LEU A 35 -8.13 9.66 0.98
N VAL A 36 -8.73 10.30 1.98
CA VAL A 36 -7.99 11.20 2.88
C VAL A 36 -7.19 10.38 3.88
N SER A 37 -6.18 10.99 4.51
CA SER A 37 -5.28 10.30 5.46
C SER A 37 -6.03 9.63 6.60
N GLN A 38 -7.10 10.26 7.11
CA GLN A 38 -7.92 9.70 8.18
C GLN A 38 -8.65 8.42 7.73
N GLU A 39 -9.21 8.40 6.51
CA GLU A 39 -9.86 7.21 5.96
C GLU A 39 -8.82 6.10 5.67
N MET A 40 -7.61 6.46 5.25
CA MET A 40 -6.52 5.49 5.05
C MET A 40 -6.11 4.83 6.37
N SER A 41 -5.94 5.61 7.44
CA SER A 41 -5.68 5.07 8.78
C SER A 41 -6.83 4.21 9.30
N ALA A 42 -8.09 4.61 9.05
CA ALA A 42 -9.26 3.81 9.42
C ALA A 42 -9.33 2.46 8.68
N ARG A 43 -8.73 2.36 7.49
CA ARG A 43 -8.58 1.10 6.73
C ARG A 43 -7.35 0.28 7.15
N GLY A 44 -6.63 0.70 8.17
CA GLY A 44 -5.45 0.00 8.68
C GLY A 44 -4.17 0.31 7.91
N MET A 45 -4.16 1.27 6.97
CA MET A 45 -2.88 1.72 6.40
C MET A 45 -2.12 2.55 7.42
N MET A 46 -0.81 2.29 7.52
CA MET A 46 0.08 3.02 8.40
C MET A 46 1.13 3.77 7.59
N ARG A 47 1.58 4.89 8.14
CA ARG A 47 2.64 5.70 7.54
C ARG A 47 3.97 5.31 8.18
N ASN A 48 4.96 4.94 7.36
CA ASN A 48 6.29 4.57 7.84
C ASN A 48 7.13 5.80 8.20
N GLU A 49 8.33 5.58 8.75
CA GLU A 49 9.29 6.64 9.13
C GLU A 49 9.72 7.51 7.94
N LYS A 50 9.67 6.96 6.72
CA LYS A 50 9.94 7.68 5.46
C LYS A 50 8.73 8.48 4.96
N GLY A 51 7.64 8.49 5.71
CA GLY A 51 6.41 9.20 5.39
C GLY A 51 5.53 8.53 4.33
N GLN A 52 5.81 7.28 3.96
CA GLN A 52 5.09 6.52 2.94
C GLN A 52 3.97 5.70 3.56
N TRP A 53 2.86 5.59 2.84
CA TRP A 53 1.74 4.74 3.24
C TRP A 53 2.01 3.29 2.87
N THR A 54 1.94 2.42 3.87
CA THR A 54 2.12 0.98 3.76
C THR A 54 0.92 0.24 4.34
N LEU A 55 0.61 -0.90 3.74
CA LEU A 55 -0.33 -1.85 4.34
C LEU A 55 0.40 -2.64 5.41
N PRO A 56 -0.31 -3.11 6.45
CA PRO A 56 0.23 -4.12 7.34
C PRO A 56 0.52 -5.38 6.50
N PRO A 57 1.54 -6.17 6.88
CA PRO A 57 1.74 -7.47 6.27
C PRO A 57 0.45 -8.28 6.47
N THR A 58 -0.29 -8.50 5.38
CA THR A 58 -1.42 -9.43 5.40
C THR A 58 -0.85 -10.80 5.64
N GLU A 59 -1.00 -11.31 6.86
CA GLU A 59 -0.50 -12.62 7.30
C GLU A 59 -1.20 -13.78 6.57
N GLU A 60 -2.25 -13.48 5.80
CA GLU A 60 -2.89 -14.41 4.87
C GLU A 60 -2.18 -14.39 3.51
N VAL A 61 -0.95 -14.90 3.51
CA VAL A 61 -0.24 -15.28 2.28
C VAL A 61 -1.08 -16.32 1.55
N ALA A 62 -1.61 -15.94 0.38
CA ALA A 62 -2.12 -16.91 -0.57
C ALA A 62 -1.02 -17.97 -0.80
N PRO A 63 -1.35 -19.28 -0.85
CA PRO A 63 -0.40 -20.40 -0.78
C PRO A 63 0.64 -20.47 -1.91
N TRP A 64 0.66 -19.52 -2.83
CA TRP A 64 1.57 -19.44 -3.97
C TRP A 64 2.63 -18.33 -3.85
N TYR A 65 2.66 -17.54 -2.77
CA TYR A 65 3.70 -16.52 -2.56
C TYR A 65 4.75 -17.00 -1.53
N VAL A 66 5.79 -17.68 -2.02
CA VAL A 66 6.98 -17.97 -1.22
C VAL A 66 7.81 -16.69 -1.09
N SER A 67 7.88 -16.15 0.13
CA SER A 67 8.78 -15.06 0.47
C SER A 67 10.24 -15.48 0.25
N LEU A 68 10.85 -14.99 -0.83
CA LEU A 68 12.29 -14.89 -0.94
C LEU A 68 12.75 -13.75 -0.03
N GLU A 69 13.00 -14.04 1.25
CA GLU A 69 14.05 -13.37 2.04
C GLU A 69 14.05 -13.95 3.47
N LYS A 70 14.92 -14.95 3.68
CA LYS A 70 15.85 -15.05 4.81
C LYS A 70 16.73 -16.29 4.58
N VAL A 71 17.76 -16.13 3.75
CA VAL A 71 18.98 -16.92 3.92
C VAL A 71 20.06 -15.94 4.36
N VAL A 72 20.10 -15.70 5.67
CA VAL A 72 21.32 -15.22 6.31
C VAL A 72 22.22 -16.45 6.37
N VAL A 73 23.19 -16.54 5.46
CA VAL A 73 24.32 -17.47 5.61
C VAL A 73 25.29 -16.80 6.56
N GLU A 74 25.15 -17.11 7.85
CA GLU A 74 26.29 -17.16 8.77
C GLU A 74 26.67 -18.63 8.91
N ILE A 75 27.82 -19.04 8.37
CA ILE A 75 29.07 -19.51 9.01
C ILE A 75 29.97 -20.06 7.90
#